data_AF-A0A0S8K5J6-F1
#
_entry.id   AF-A0A0S8K5J6-F1
#
_cell.length_a   1.000
_cell.length_b   1.000
_cell.length_c   1.000
_cell.angle_alpha   90.00
_cell.angle_beta   90.00
_cell.angle_gamma   90.00
#
_symmetry.space_group_name_H-M   'P 1'
#
loop_
_entity.id
_entity.type
_entity.pdbx_description
1 polymer ?
#
loop_
_entity_poly.entity_id
_entity_poly.type
_entity_poly.pdbx_seq_one_letter_code
_entity_poly.pdbx_strand_id
1 'polypeptide(L)'
;MATKLDVNYLCPDCRSYLRVWNNIIFSVKSCTEDKKGLLLLNPDLGNYEFISHYTLDFEEMECLDFFCPVCGSNLTAADVNTNLARIIMIDENQKQYDLYFSRLRGEHSTFKVSEDDIVEKYGKDSSSYVDYFMSKLKKGKDEK
;
A
#
# COMPACT_ATOMS: atom_id res chain seq x y z
N MET A 1 6.85 26.84 0.87
CA MET A 1 5.81 26.79 -0.18
C MET A 1 5.23 25.38 -0.19
N ALA A 2 3.91 25.24 -0.29
CA ALA A 2 3.27 23.94 -0.48
C ALA A 2 3.23 23.64 -1.98
N THR A 3 3.65 22.43 -2.37
CA THR A 3 3.63 21.97 -3.77
C THR A 3 2.40 21.11 -3.99
N LYS A 4 1.59 21.45 -5.00
CA LYS A 4 0.48 20.59 -5.44
C LYS A 4 1.07 19.42 -6.22
N LEU A 5 0.68 18.21 -5.84
CA LEU A 5 1.03 16.97 -6.56
C LEU A 5 -0.22 16.49 -7.30
N ASP A 6 -0.05 16.03 -8.54
CA ASP A 6 -1.16 15.56 -9.37
C ASP A 6 -1.74 14.25 -8.81
N VAL A 7 -0.88 13.36 -8.32
CA VAL A 7 -1.28 12.10 -7.68
C VAL A 7 -1.00 12.16 -6.18
N ASN A 8 -1.98 11.80 -5.37
CA ASN A 8 -1.89 11.80 -3.91
C ASN A 8 -2.28 10.44 -3.31
N TYR A 9 -1.82 10.20 -2.09
CA TYR A 9 -2.08 8.95 -1.36
C TYR A 9 -2.58 9.30 0.03
N LEU A 10 -3.66 8.66 0.45
CA LEU A 10 -4.32 8.89 1.72
C LEU A 10 -4.33 7.63 2.59
N CYS A 11 -4.29 7.85 3.90
CA CYS A 11 -4.64 6.83 4.87
C CYS A 11 -6.14 6.46 4.72
N PRO A 12 -6.49 5.15 4.72
CA PRO A 12 -7.89 4.73 4.67
C PRO A 12 -8.67 5.12 5.93
N ASP A 13 -8.03 5.19 7.09
CA ASP A 13 -8.69 5.42 8.38
C ASP A 13 -8.84 6.91 8.72
N CYS A 14 -7.75 7.68 8.67
CA CYS A 14 -7.78 9.10 9.06
C CYS A 14 -7.78 10.06 7.87
N ARG A 15 -7.70 9.55 6.63
CA ARG A 15 -7.70 10.34 5.39
C ARG A 15 -6.56 11.37 5.27
N SER A 16 -5.52 11.28 6.12
CA SER A 16 -4.34 12.13 6.02
C SER A 16 -3.54 11.84 4.75
N TYR A 17 -2.95 12.87 4.14
CA TYR A 17 -2.00 12.71 3.05
C TYR A 17 -0.73 12.00 3.52
N LEU A 18 -0.39 10.90 2.86
CA LEU A 18 0.80 10.08 3.11
C LEU A 18 1.97 10.45 2.21
N ARG A 19 1.71 11.16 1.10
CA ARG A 19 2.74 11.60 0.16
C ARG A 19 3.26 12.99 0.52
N VAL A 20 4.57 13.09 0.65
CA VAL A 20 5.29 14.36 0.77
C VAL A 20 6.42 14.35 -0.26
N TRP A 21 6.45 15.40 -1.10
CA TRP A 21 7.39 15.49 -2.21
C TRP A 21 7.32 14.24 -3.12
N ASN A 22 8.43 13.53 -3.31
CA ASN A 22 8.48 12.37 -4.21
C ASN A 22 8.40 11.02 -3.49
N ASN A 23 7.86 10.98 -2.25
CA ASN A 23 7.80 9.74 -1.47
C ASN A 23 6.45 9.58 -0.77
N ILE A 24 5.98 8.34 -0.69
CA ILE A 24 4.90 7.93 0.21
C ILE A 24 5.54 7.47 1.52
N ILE A 25 5.13 8.05 2.64
CA ILE A 25 5.77 7.84 3.94
C ILE A 25 4.93 6.89 4.78
N PHE A 26 5.58 5.87 5.33
CA PHE A 26 5.00 4.91 6.25
C PHE A 26 5.81 4.82 7.53
N SER A 27 5.12 4.54 8.64
CA SER A 27 5.75 3.91 9.79
C SER A 27 5.72 2.41 9.57
N VAL A 28 6.84 1.72 9.77
CA VAL A 28 6.95 0.28 9.57
C VAL A 28 7.47 -0.41 10.83
N LYS A 29 7.03 -1.64 11.04
CA LYS A 29 7.55 -2.55 12.06
C LYS A 29 7.81 -3.92 11.44
N SER A 30 8.93 -4.53 11.79
CA SER A 30 9.17 -5.94 11.49
C SER A 30 8.13 -6.83 12.17
N CYS A 31 7.65 -7.85 11.45
CA CYS A 31 6.76 -8.86 12.01
C CYS A 31 7.49 -9.86 12.92
N THR A 32 8.82 -10.00 12.79
CA THR A 32 9.65 -11.01 13.47
C THR A 32 10.64 -10.43 14.47
N GLU A 33 11.13 -9.22 14.23
CA GLU A 33 12.11 -8.52 15.04
C GLU A 33 11.50 -7.26 15.69
N ASP A 34 12.14 -6.74 16.74
CA ASP A 34 11.74 -5.46 17.37
C ASP A 34 12.33 -4.24 16.64
N LYS A 35 12.42 -4.31 15.30
CA LYS A 35 12.84 -3.20 14.43
C LYS A 35 11.62 -2.39 13.99
N LYS A 36 11.73 -1.06 14.12
CA LYS A 36 10.69 -0.11 13.66
C LYS A 36 11.30 1.18 13.16
N GLY A 37 10.64 1.85 12.23
CA GLY A 37 11.03 3.18 11.79
C GLY A 37 10.22 3.68 10.62
N LEU A 38 10.81 4.57 9.83
CA LEU A 38 10.15 5.15 8.66
C LEU A 38 10.66 4.50 7.38
N LEU A 39 9.74 4.28 6.45
CA LEU A 39 10.00 3.79 5.12
C LEU A 39 9.32 4.71 4.11
N LEU A 40 10.09 5.14 3.11
CA LEU A 40 9.68 6.05 2.06
C LEU A 40 9.61 5.26 0.76
N LEU A 41 8.41 5.05 0.22
CA LEU A 41 8.18 4.35 -1.04
C LEU A 41 8.13 5.32 -2.22
N ASN A 42 8.61 4.86 -3.37
CA ASN A 42 8.36 5.53 -4.64
C ASN A 42 6.85 5.53 -4.95
N PRO A 43 6.26 6.67 -5.37
CA PRO A 43 4.84 6.74 -5.70
C PRO A 43 4.46 6.04 -7.01
N ASP A 44 5.40 5.83 -7.93
CA ASP A 44 5.13 5.25 -9.25
C ASP A 44 4.71 3.78 -9.11
N LEU A 45 3.54 3.43 -9.65
CA LEU A 45 3.02 2.07 -9.52
C LEU A 45 3.93 1.07 -10.26
N GLY A 46 4.29 -0.02 -9.58
CA GLY A 46 5.26 -0.98 -10.08
C GLY A 46 6.72 -0.60 -9.82
N ASN A 47 6.98 0.55 -9.20
CA ASN A 47 8.29 0.86 -8.62
C ASN A 47 8.32 0.43 -7.15
N TYR A 48 9.23 -0.50 -6.84
CA TYR A 48 9.38 -1.10 -5.50
C TYR A 48 10.61 -0.56 -4.76
N GLU A 49 11.26 0.47 -5.28
CA GLU A 49 12.35 1.16 -4.59
C GLU A 49 11.81 1.89 -3.35
N PHE A 50 12.57 1.80 -2.27
CA PHE A 50 12.28 2.51 -1.04
C PHE A 50 13.54 3.06 -0.40
N ILE A 51 13.35 4.06 0.45
CA ILE A 51 14.39 4.67 1.28
C ILE A 51 14.03 4.41 2.74
N SER A 52 15.00 3.92 3.51
CA SER A 52 14.90 3.74 4.95
C SER A 52 16.24 4.06 5.61
N HIS A 53 16.24 4.16 6.94
CA HIS A 53 17.51 4.23 7.68
C HIS A 53 18.25 2.89 7.57
N TYR A 54 19.57 2.90 7.41
CA TYR A 54 20.37 1.68 7.16
C TYR A 54 20.26 0.60 8.26
N THR A 55 19.82 0.98 9.46
CA THR A 55 19.58 0.04 10.57
C THR A 55 18.28 -0.75 10.41
N LEU A 56 17.40 -0.32 9.50
CA LEU A 56 16.21 -1.05 9.06
C LEU A 56 16.61 -1.95 7.89
N ASP A 57 17.50 -2.89 8.21
CA ASP A 57 17.83 -3.99 7.32
C ASP A 57 16.85 -5.13 7.59
N PHE A 58 16.02 -5.42 6.59
CA PHE A 58 14.98 -6.43 6.64
C PHE A 58 15.37 -7.57 5.71
N GLU A 59 15.23 -8.80 6.18
CA GLU A 59 15.56 -9.99 5.41
C GLU A 59 14.61 -10.19 4.22
N GLU A 60 15.08 -10.84 3.17
CA GLU A 60 14.21 -11.27 2.06
C GLU A 60 13.06 -12.14 2.60
N MET A 61 11.84 -11.92 2.09
CA MET A 61 10.60 -12.55 2.54
C MET A 61 10.16 -12.18 3.97
N GLU A 62 10.85 -11.28 4.67
CA GLU A 62 10.40 -10.75 5.95
C GLU A 62 9.14 -9.90 5.77
N CYS A 63 8.18 -10.09 6.67
CA CYS A 63 6.95 -9.32 6.72
C CYS A 63 7.18 -7.97 7.42
N LEU A 64 6.62 -6.91 6.84
CA LEU A 64 6.57 -5.58 7.41
C LEU A 64 5.13 -5.17 7.70
N ASP A 65 4.80 -4.84 8.94
CA ASP A 65 3.58 -4.12 9.26
C ASP A 65 3.72 -2.66 8.83
N PHE A 66 2.80 -2.19 8.00
CA PHE A 66 2.71 -0.79 7.58
C PHE A 66 1.67 -0.07 8.41
N PHE A 67 2.03 1.11 8.90
CA PHE A 67 1.18 1.96 9.70
C PHE A 67 1.12 3.37 9.12
N CYS A 68 -0.02 4.03 9.33
CA CYS A 68 -0.14 5.46 9.08
C CYS A 68 0.79 6.24 10.01
N PRO A 69 1.69 7.09 9.50
CA PRO A 69 2.58 7.91 10.34
C PRO A 69 1.85 9.04 11.09
N VAL A 70 0.59 9.32 10.73
CA VAL A 70 -0.21 10.41 11.34
C VAL A 70 -1.09 9.88 12.47
N CYS A 71 -1.87 8.83 12.24
CA CYS A 71 -2.80 8.29 13.24
C CYS A 71 -2.36 6.96 13.87
N GLY A 72 -1.30 6.32 13.36
CA GLY A 72 -0.81 5.04 13.87
C GLY A 72 -1.67 3.82 13.51
N SER A 73 -2.68 3.96 12.66
CA SER A 73 -3.52 2.84 12.25
C SER A 73 -2.74 1.82 11.43
N ASN A 74 -3.07 0.53 11.62
CA ASN A 74 -2.49 -0.57 10.84
C ASN A 74 -3.13 -0.60 9.45
N LEU A 75 -2.31 -0.56 8.40
CA LEU A 75 -2.74 -0.52 7.02
C LEU A 75 -2.91 -1.91 6.39
N THR A 76 -2.84 -2.98 7.18
CA THR A 76 -3.02 -4.36 6.70
C THR A 76 -4.42 -4.57 6.11
N ALA A 77 -4.47 -5.08 4.88
CA ALA A 77 -5.69 -5.41 4.15
C ALA A 77 -6.21 -6.81 4.52
N ALA A 78 -6.47 -7.04 5.81
CA ALA A 78 -6.87 -8.36 6.32
C ALA A 78 -8.18 -8.90 5.72
N ASP A 79 -9.01 -8.01 5.16
CA ASP A 79 -10.23 -8.34 4.42
C ASP A 79 -9.97 -8.93 3.02
N VAL A 80 -8.77 -8.75 2.48
CA VAL A 80 -8.31 -9.35 1.21
C VAL A 80 -7.31 -10.46 1.48
N ASN A 81 -6.16 -10.10 2.05
CA ASN A 81 -5.07 -11.01 2.38
C ASN A 81 -4.13 -10.31 3.38
N THR A 82 -3.70 -11.02 4.42
CA THR A 82 -2.84 -10.47 5.47
C THR A 82 -1.46 -10.03 4.98
N ASN A 83 -0.99 -10.53 3.84
CA ASN A 83 0.27 -10.11 3.22
C ASN A 83 0.16 -8.80 2.44
N LEU A 84 -1.03 -8.21 2.32
CA LEU A 84 -1.24 -6.96 1.61
C LEU A 84 -1.49 -5.81 2.60
N ALA A 85 -1.02 -4.62 2.23
CA ALA A 85 -1.40 -3.35 2.84
C ALA A 85 -2.30 -2.57 1.89
N ARG A 86 -3.17 -1.71 2.42
CA ARG A 86 -4.11 -0.87 1.67
C ARG A 86 -3.90 0.62 1.98
N ILE A 87 -3.87 1.41 0.92
CA ILE A 87 -3.97 2.89 0.96
C ILE A 87 -4.95 3.37 -0.11
N ILE A 88 -5.28 4.65 -0.10
CA ILE A 88 -6.18 5.26 -1.09
C ILE A 88 -5.35 6.14 -2.02
N MET A 89 -5.46 5.94 -3.32
CA MET A 89 -4.88 6.81 -4.35
C MET A 89 -5.93 7.83 -4.81
N ILE A 90 -5.49 9.07 -5.03
CA ILE A 90 -6.21 10.10 -5.76
C ILE A 90 -5.40 10.41 -7.01
N ASP A 91 -5.96 10.18 -8.19
CA ASP A 91 -5.31 10.51 -9.45
C ASP A 91 -5.42 12.00 -9.82
N GLU A 92 -4.80 12.37 -10.93
CA GLU A 92 -4.82 13.75 -11.48
C GLU A 92 -6.24 14.28 -11.74
N ASN A 93 -7.20 13.37 -12.00
CA ASN A 93 -8.60 13.68 -12.27
C ASN A 93 -9.46 13.66 -10.99
N GLN A 94 -8.85 13.63 -9.81
CA GLN A 94 -9.51 13.53 -8.50
C GLN A 94 -10.30 12.23 -8.29
N LYS A 95 -10.05 11.20 -9.09
CA LYS A 95 -10.71 9.90 -8.93
C LYS A 95 -9.98 9.07 -7.88
N GLN A 96 -10.76 8.41 -7.02
CA GLN A 96 -10.25 7.58 -5.93
C GLN A 96 -10.14 6.12 -6.34
N TYR A 97 -9.06 5.49 -5.91
CA TYR A 97 -8.82 4.06 -6.04
C TYR A 97 -8.25 3.51 -4.75
N ASP A 98 -8.56 2.26 -4.45
CA ASP A 98 -7.80 1.52 -3.45
C ASP A 98 -6.51 0.99 -4.09
N LEU A 99 -5.40 1.22 -3.42
CA LEU A 99 -4.13 0.60 -3.76
C LEU A 99 -3.79 -0.46 -2.74
N TYR A 100 -3.47 -1.64 -3.24
CA TYR A 100 -2.98 -2.75 -2.45
C TYR A 100 -1.55 -3.06 -2.86
N PHE A 101 -0.66 -3.30 -1.89
CA PHE A 101 0.72 -3.69 -2.18
C PHE A 101 1.22 -4.71 -1.17
N SER A 102 2.20 -5.51 -1.59
CA SER A 102 2.77 -6.53 -0.71
C SER A 102 3.50 -5.92 0.48
N ARG A 103 3.35 -6.60 1.61
CA ARG A 103 4.04 -6.33 2.86
C ARG A 103 5.30 -7.17 3.03
N LEU A 104 5.55 -8.12 2.12
CA LEU A 104 6.70 -9.02 2.17
C LEU A 104 7.88 -8.39 1.44
N ARG A 105 9.03 -8.33 2.10
CA ARG A 105 10.27 -7.83 1.50
C ARG A 105 10.65 -8.70 0.29
N GLY A 106 10.86 -8.06 -0.86
CA GLY A 106 11.26 -8.75 -2.10
C GLY A 106 10.09 -9.26 -2.95
N GLU A 107 8.87 -9.24 -2.41
CA GLU A 107 7.66 -9.55 -3.17
C GLU A 107 7.16 -8.30 -3.90
N HIS A 108 7.05 -8.41 -5.22
CA HIS A 108 6.66 -7.29 -6.08
C HIS A 108 5.24 -7.51 -6.55
N SER A 109 4.32 -6.83 -5.87
CA SER A 109 2.89 -6.93 -6.14
C SER A 109 2.19 -5.63 -5.77
N THR A 110 1.53 -5.00 -6.75
CA THR A 110 0.72 -3.80 -6.56
C THR A 110 -0.55 -3.88 -7.38
N PHE A 111 -1.69 -3.54 -6.79
CA PHE A 111 -3.00 -3.52 -7.45
C PHE A 111 -3.66 -2.17 -7.25
N LYS A 112 -4.17 -1.60 -8.34
CA LYS A 112 -5.07 -0.46 -8.33
C LYS A 112 -6.47 -0.95 -8.59
N VAL A 113 -7.34 -0.76 -7.61
CA VAL A 113 -8.67 -1.34 -7.56
C VAL A 113 -9.69 -0.23 -7.46
N SER A 114 -10.71 -0.29 -8.32
CA SER A 114 -11.90 0.56 -8.27
C SER A 114 -13.00 -0.13 -7.46
N GLU A 115 -14.19 0.47 -7.36
CA GLU A 115 -15.32 -0.15 -6.64
C GLU A 115 -15.67 -1.54 -7.22
N ASP A 116 -15.56 -1.71 -8.54
CA ASP A 116 -16.10 -2.90 -9.23
C ASP A 116 -15.04 -3.82 -9.84
N ASP A 117 -13.80 -3.35 -10.02
CA ASP A 117 -12.79 -4.07 -10.80
C ASP A 117 -11.34 -3.71 -10.42
N ILE A 118 -10.43 -4.64 -10.72
CA ILE A 118 -8.98 -4.41 -10.71
C ILE A 118 -8.63 -3.65 -11.99
N VAL A 119 -8.29 -2.37 -11.82
CA VAL A 119 -7.97 -1.48 -12.95
C VAL A 119 -6.58 -1.77 -13.49
N GLU A 120 -5.59 -1.92 -12.60
CA GLU A 120 -4.20 -2.14 -12.97
C GLU A 120 -3.53 -3.10 -11.98
N LYS A 121 -2.57 -3.91 -12.46
CA LYS A 121 -1.72 -4.75 -11.63
C LYS A 121 -0.27 -4.67 -12.08
N TYR A 122 0.66 -4.69 -11.12
CA TYR A 122 2.09 -4.59 -11.34
C TYR A 122 2.86 -5.61 -10.51
N GLY A 123 4.03 -5.98 -10.99
CA GLY A 123 4.96 -6.88 -10.32
C GLY A 123 4.73 -8.36 -10.64
N LYS A 124 5.81 -9.14 -10.59
CA LYS A 124 5.85 -10.56 -10.99
C LYS A 124 5.00 -11.46 -10.09
N ASP A 125 4.80 -11.05 -8.84
CA ASP A 125 4.11 -11.83 -7.81
C ASP A 125 2.60 -11.50 -7.74
N SER A 126 2.14 -10.53 -8.54
CA SER A 126 0.74 -10.07 -8.55
C SER A 126 -0.28 -11.15 -8.91
N SER A 127 0.10 -12.13 -9.73
CA SER A 127 -0.83 -13.19 -10.12
C SER A 127 -1.31 -14.03 -8.93
N SER A 128 -0.52 -14.12 -7.85
CA SER A 128 -0.84 -14.91 -6.64
C SER A 128 -2.00 -14.34 -5.82
N TYR A 129 -2.38 -13.07 -6.03
CA TYR A 129 -3.42 -12.40 -5.23
C TYR A 129 -4.74 -12.14 -5.98
N VAL A 130 -4.79 -12.39 -7.30
CA VAL A 130 -5.96 -12.05 -8.14
C VAL A 130 -7.24 -12.70 -7.61
N ASP A 131 -7.17 -13.97 -7.20
CA ASP A 131 -8.34 -14.71 -6.72
C ASP A 131 -8.97 -14.09 -5.46
N TYR A 132 -8.15 -13.51 -4.56
CA TYR A 132 -8.62 -12.85 -3.35
C TYR A 132 -9.45 -11.60 -3.67
N PHE A 133 -9.03 -10.83 -4.68
CA PHE A 133 -9.79 -9.67 -5.15
C PHE A 133 -11.09 -10.07 -5.84
N MET A 134 -11.07 -11.14 -6.65
CA MET A 134 -12.28 -11.67 -7.28
C MET A 134 -13.32 -12.10 -6.24
N SER A 135 -12.89 -12.72 -5.14
CA SER A 135 -13.79 -13.05 -4.02
C SER A 135 -14.35 -11.81 -3.33
N LYS A 136 -13.54 -10.76 -3.12
CA LYS A 136 -13.99 -9.50 -2.50
C LYS A 136 -14.99 -8.74 -3.37
N LEU A 137 -14.71 -8.59 -4.66
CA LEU A 137 -15.56 -7.84 -5.59
C LEU A 137 -16.93 -8.51 -5.82
N LYS A 138 -17.01 -9.84 -5.71
CA LYS A 138 -18.30 -10.57 -5.78
C LYS A 138 -19.19 -10.29 -4.57
N LYS A 139 -18.63 -10.30 -3.35
CA LYS A 139 -19.39 -10.05 -2.11
C LYS A 139 -20.05 -8.65 -2.10
N GLY A 140 -19.38 -7.64 -2.66
CA GLY A 140 -19.94 -6.28 -2.75
C GLY A 140 -21.12 -6.14 -3.71
N LYS A 141 -21.32 -7.08 -4.65
CA LYS A 141 -22.46 -7.08 -5.59
C LYS A 141 -23.70 -7.78 -5.06
N ASP A 142 -23.55 -8.69 -4.09
CA ASP A 142 -24.67 -9.44 -3.51
C ASP A 142 -25.35 -8.71 -2.33
N GLU A 143 -24.74 -7.61 -1.84
CA GLU A 143 -25.26 -6.78 -0.73
C GLU A 143 -25.93 -5.46 -1.19
N LYS A 144 -26.13 -5.25 -2.50
CA LYS A 144 -26.81 -4.08 -3.08
C LYS A 144 -28.18 -4.42 -3.67
#